data_AF-A0A3R9T547-F1
#
_entry.id   AF-A0A3R9T547-F1
#
_cell.length_a   1.000
_cell.length_b   1.000
_cell.length_c   1.000
_cell.angle_alpha   90.00
_cell.angle_beta   90.00
_cell.angle_gamma   90.00
#
_symmetry.space_group_name_H-M   'P 1'
#
loop_
_entity.id
_entity.type
_entity.pdbx_description
1 polymer ?
#
loop_
_entity_poly.entity_id
_entity_poly.type
_entity_poly.pdbx_seq_one_letter_code
_entity_poly.pdbx_strand_id
1 'polypeptide(L)'
;MTERTELINDIEKLKAERNRLLRQVEEAEQWESTAWDSFNALADHLRATEKKQAIAQNYWDSSRRAIESQFEFVASQIARVKKVLDKKRYELLEGEIDELMKEIAELADVLGLEIEELPKHLPFYTLPAEEIVD
;
A
#
# COMPACT_ATOMS: atom_id res chain seq x y z
N MET A 1 23.79 -40.71 -72.24
CA MET A 1 24.18 -40.04 -70.98
C MET A 1 23.00 -39.21 -70.54
N THR A 2 22.13 -39.72 -69.67
CA THR A 2 20.85 -39.03 -69.39
C THR A 2 20.40 -39.24 -67.94
N GLU A 3 20.06 -40.46 -67.50
CA GLU A 3 19.51 -40.67 -66.14
C GLU A 3 20.51 -40.50 -64.98
N ARG A 4 21.76 -40.95 -65.14
CA ARG A 4 22.76 -40.89 -64.05
C ARG A 4 23.09 -39.45 -63.65
N THR A 5 23.14 -38.54 -64.63
CA THR A 5 23.46 -37.13 -64.39
C THR A 5 22.28 -36.41 -63.74
N GLU A 6 21.04 -36.74 -64.13
CA GLU A 6 19.82 -36.23 -63.50
C GLU A 6 19.72 -36.67 -62.03
N LEU A 7 19.96 -37.96 -61.73
CA LEU A 7 20.00 -38.47 -60.37
C LEU A 7 21.06 -37.78 -59.49
N ILE A 8 22.24 -37.47 -60.04
CA ILE A 8 23.28 -36.73 -59.32
C ILE A 8 22.80 -35.31 -58.99
N ASN A 9 22.22 -34.61 -59.96
CA ASN A 9 21.68 -33.26 -59.74
C ASN A 9 20.54 -33.24 -58.71
N ASP A 10 19.66 -34.24 -58.73
CA ASP A 10 18.56 -34.33 -57.77
C ASP A 10 19.07 -34.64 -56.36
N ILE A 11 20.08 -35.50 -56.22
CA ILE A 11 20.74 -35.75 -54.93
C ILE A 11 21.37 -34.47 -54.39
N GLU A 12 22.00 -33.66 -55.24
CA GLU A 12 22.58 -32.37 -54.82
C GLU A 12 21.51 -31.38 -54.37
N LYS A 13 20.40 -31.26 -55.10
CA LYS A 13 19.25 -30.44 -54.70
C LYS A 13 18.67 -30.87 -53.35
N LEU A 14 18.44 -32.16 -53.17
CA LEU A 14 17.90 -32.71 -51.91
C LEU A 14 18.86 -32.50 -50.73
N LYS A 15 20.17 -32.56 -50.95
CA LYS A 15 21.17 -32.21 -49.92
C LYS A 15 21.12 -30.73 -49.57
N ALA A 16 21.02 -29.86 -50.56
CA ALA A 16 20.90 -28.42 -50.33
C ALA A 16 19.63 -28.07 -49.56
N GLU A 17 18.51 -28.70 -49.91
CA GLU A 17 17.23 -28.53 -49.24
C GLU A 17 17.26 -29.03 -47.79
N ARG A 18 17.80 -30.23 -47.55
CA ARG A 18 18.01 -30.76 -46.19
C ARG A 18 18.85 -29.80 -45.34
N ASN A 19 19.96 -29.30 -45.87
CA ASN A 19 20.85 -28.37 -45.13
C ASN A 19 20.19 -27.01 -44.87
N ARG A 20 19.23 -26.60 -45.70
CA ARG A 20 18.42 -25.42 -45.46
C ARG A 20 17.39 -25.67 -44.36
N LEU A 21 16.68 -26.80 -44.42
CA LEU A 21 15.69 -27.17 -43.40
C LEU A 21 16.35 -27.34 -42.02
N LEU A 22 17.52 -27.97 -41.94
CA LEU A 22 18.27 -28.09 -40.69
C LEU A 22 18.59 -26.73 -40.07
N ARG A 23 19.04 -25.75 -40.88
CA ARG A 23 19.27 -24.38 -40.39
C ARG A 23 17.99 -23.70 -39.89
N GLN A 24 16.86 -23.92 -40.57
CA GLN A 24 15.58 -23.37 -40.11
C GLN A 24 15.10 -24.00 -38.80
N VAL A 25 15.38 -25.30 -38.60
CA VAL A 25 15.11 -25.98 -37.32
C VAL A 25 15.98 -25.40 -36.21
N GLU A 26 17.29 -25.26 -36.45
CA GLU A 26 18.22 -24.65 -35.48
C GLU A 26 17.80 -23.21 -35.11
N GLU A 27 17.40 -22.41 -36.09
CA GLU A 27 16.86 -21.06 -35.84
C GLU A 27 15.57 -21.11 -35.02
N ALA A 28 14.64 -22.02 -35.34
CA ALA A 28 13.39 -22.17 -34.61
C ALA A 28 13.61 -22.60 -33.14
N GLU A 29 14.53 -23.53 -32.88
CA GLU A 29 14.90 -23.95 -31.53
C GLU A 29 15.51 -22.80 -30.71
N GLN A 30 16.32 -21.94 -31.35
CA GLN A 30 16.85 -20.74 -30.69
C GLN A 30 15.75 -19.73 -30.33
N TRP A 31 14.79 -19.54 -31.24
CA TRP A 31 13.64 -18.67 -30.97
C TRP A 31 12.75 -19.23 -29.87
N GLU A 32 12.55 -20.55 -29.82
CA GLU A 32 11.80 -21.21 -28.74
C GLU A 32 12.49 -21.02 -27.38
N SER A 33 13.80 -21.26 -27.31
CA SER A 33 14.58 -21.04 -26.09
C SER A 33 14.48 -19.58 -25.61
N THR A 34 14.62 -18.62 -26.53
CA THR A 34 14.53 -17.18 -26.20
C THR A 34 13.13 -16.79 -25.73
N ALA A 35 12.09 -17.34 -26.36
CA ALA A 35 10.71 -17.10 -25.98
C ALA A 35 10.42 -17.67 -24.58
N TRP A 36 10.96 -18.85 -24.27
CA TRP A 36 10.84 -19.48 -22.96
C TRP A 36 11.53 -18.67 -21.86
N ASP A 37 12.76 -18.22 -22.09
CA ASP A 37 13.48 -17.36 -21.14
C ASP A 37 12.74 -16.04 -20.90
N SER A 38 12.21 -15.44 -21.97
CA SER A 38 11.41 -14.22 -21.88
C SER A 38 10.12 -14.42 -21.07
N PHE A 39 9.44 -15.55 -21.28
CA PHE A 39 8.25 -15.92 -20.52
C PHE A 39 8.55 -16.08 -19.02
N ASN A 40 9.63 -16.79 -18.68
CA ASN A 40 10.02 -16.98 -17.28
C ASN A 40 10.40 -15.66 -16.61
N ALA A 41 11.13 -14.79 -17.30
CA ALA A 41 11.46 -13.45 -16.78
C ALA A 41 10.20 -12.61 -16.50
N LEU A 42 9.20 -12.67 -17.39
CA LEU A 42 7.91 -12.02 -17.18
C LEU A 42 7.17 -12.60 -15.97
N ALA A 43 7.13 -13.92 -15.84
CA ALA A 43 6.47 -14.60 -14.73
C ALA A 43 7.10 -14.22 -13.37
N ASP A 44 8.44 -14.15 -13.30
CA ASP A 44 9.15 -13.73 -12.10
C ASP A 44 8.91 -12.25 -11.78
N HIS A 45 8.87 -11.38 -12.80
CA HIS A 45 8.52 -9.98 -12.62
C HIS A 45 7.08 -9.81 -12.08
N LEU A 46 6.14 -10.59 -12.61
CA LEU A 46 4.74 -10.56 -12.15
C LEU A 46 4.65 -10.96 -10.68
N ARG A 47 5.29 -12.06 -10.27
CA ARG A 47 5.36 -12.50 -8.87
C ARG A 47 5.98 -11.45 -7.96
N ALA A 48 7.05 -10.80 -8.41
CA ALA A 48 7.67 -9.71 -7.66
C ALA A 48 6.72 -8.52 -7.48
N THR A 49 5.90 -8.23 -8.49
CA THR A 49 4.90 -7.15 -8.45
C THR A 49 3.74 -7.50 -7.52
N GLU A 50 3.22 -8.72 -7.58
CA GLU A 50 2.21 -9.25 -6.65
C GLU A 50 2.70 -9.17 -5.19
N LYS A 51 3.96 -9.54 -4.94
CA LYS A 51 4.57 -9.42 -3.60
C LYS A 51 4.62 -7.97 -3.13
N LYS A 52 5.01 -7.03 -4.00
CA LYS A 52 5.02 -5.59 -3.67
C LYS A 52 3.62 -5.08 -3.34
N GLN A 53 2.62 -5.48 -4.14
CA GLN A 53 1.23 -5.13 -3.89
C GLN A 53 0.73 -5.66 -2.54
N ALA A 54 1.02 -6.93 -2.22
CA ALA A 54 0.63 -7.52 -0.95
C ALA A 54 1.27 -6.80 0.26
N ILE A 55 2.55 -6.40 0.14
CA ILE A 55 3.22 -5.61 1.19
C ILE A 55 2.53 -4.25 1.35
N ALA A 56 2.22 -3.55 0.26
CA ALA A 56 1.55 -2.26 0.30
C ALA A 56 0.14 -2.35 0.91
N GLN A 57 -0.62 -3.39 0.56
CA GLN A 57 -1.94 -3.67 1.15
C GLN A 57 -1.83 -3.95 2.66
N ASN A 58 -0.91 -4.81 3.07
CA ASN A 58 -0.69 -5.09 4.48
C ASN A 58 -0.30 -3.84 5.28
N TYR A 59 0.57 -2.99 4.71
CA TYR A 59 0.94 -1.73 5.31
C TYR A 59 -0.29 -0.82 5.48
N TRP A 60 -1.05 -0.62 4.40
CA TRP A 60 -2.29 0.17 4.43
C TRP A 60 -3.28 -0.34 5.48
N ASP A 61 -3.55 -1.64 5.51
CA ASP A 61 -4.49 -2.24 6.45
C ASP A 61 -4.02 -2.14 7.91
N SER A 62 -2.71 -2.17 8.14
CA SER A 62 -2.14 -1.98 9.48
C SER A 62 -2.24 -0.52 9.93
N SER A 63 -1.87 0.42 9.05
CA SER A 63 -1.91 1.85 9.34
C SER A 63 -3.35 2.32 9.54
N ARG A 64 -4.27 1.86 8.68
CA ARG A 64 -5.70 2.14 8.81
C ARG A 64 -6.23 1.66 10.17
N ARG A 65 -5.95 0.42 10.56
CA ARG A 65 -6.40 -0.12 11.85
C ARG A 65 -5.82 0.67 13.04
N ALA A 66 -4.54 1.02 12.98
CA ALA A 66 -3.91 1.81 14.03
C ALA A 66 -4.57 3.19 14.18
N ILE A 67 -4.83 3.87 13.05
CA ILE A 67 -5.52 5.16 13.03
C ILE A 67 -6.97 5.01 13.56
N GLU A 68 -7.72 4.01 13.09
CA GLU A 68 -9.09 3.73 13.57
C GLU A 68 -9.14 3.56 15.09
N SER A 69 -8.21 2.78 15.68
CA SER A 69 -8.15 2.59 17.14
C SER A 69 -7.88 3.89 17.91
N GLN A 70 -7.02 4.78 17.37
CA GLN A 70 -6.75 6.07 18.00
C GLN A 70 -7.97 7.00 17.96
N PHE A 71 -8.69 7.03 16.84
CA PHE A 71 -9.94 7.78 16.73
C PHE A 71 -11.03 7.25 17.66
N GLU A 72 -11.15 5.93 17.83
CA GLU A 72 -12.06 5.32 18.79
C GLU A 72 -11.74 5.75 20.23
N PHE A 73 -10.45 5.87 20.59
CA PHE A 73 -10.06 6.32 21.91
C PHE A 73 -10.48 7.77 22.17
N VAL A 74 -10.17 8.69 21.25
CA VAL A 74 -10.60 10.09 21.33
C VAL A 74 -12.12 10.20 21.43
N ALA A 75 -12.87 9.45 20.61
CA ALA A 75 -14.32 9.42 20.68
C ALA A 75 -14.84 8.93 22.05
N SER A 76 -14.16 7.95 22.64
CA SER A 76 -14.50 7.45 23.98
C SER A 76 -14.29 8.51 25.07
N GLN A 77 -13.22 9.31 24.98
CA GLN A 77 -12.93 10.38 25.92
C GLN A 77 -13.92 11.55 25.79
N ILE A 78 -14.28 11.93 24.56
CA ILE A 78 -15.36 12.91 24.32
C ILE A 78 -16.67 12.45 24.98
N ALA A 79 -17.00 11.16 24.88
CA ALA A 79 -18.19 10.62 25.52
C ALA A 79 -18.13 10.68 27.06
N ARG A 80 -16.95 10.55 27.67
CA ARG A 80 -16.77 10.72 29.13
C ARG A 80 -16.95 12.17 29.55
N VAL A 81 -16.32 13.12 28.87
CA VAL A 81 -16.49 14.56 29.10
C VAL A 81 -17.97 14.94 29.01
N LYS A 82 -18.66 14.49 27.95
CA LYS A 82 -20.10 14.72 27.77
C LYS A 82 -20.92 14.17 28.95
N LYS A 83 -20.61 12.96 29.42
CA LYS A 83 -21.29 12.34 30.57
C LYS A 83 -21.05 13.10 31.87
N VAL A 84 -19.86 13.68 32.07
CA VAL A 84 -19.56 14.53 33.23
C VAL A 84 -20.38 15.82 33.19
N LEU A 85 -20.45 16.47 32.03
CA LEU A 85 -21.28 17.65 31.79
C LEU A 85 -22.77 17.36 32.03
N ASP A 86 -23.30 16.28 31.45
CA ASP A 86 -24.71 15.87 31.60
C ASP A 86 -25.07 15.60 33.07
N LYS A 87 -24.11 15.08 33.84
CA LYS A 87 -24.27 14.82 35.28
C LYS A 87 -23.94 16.01 36.17
N LYS A 88 -23.53 17.15 35.59
CA LYS A 88 -23.11 18.36 36.29
C LYS A 88 -22.01 18.12 37.33
N ARG A 89 -21.13 17.14 37.07
CA ARG A 89 -20.01 16.78 37.96
C ARG A 89 -18.77 17.59 37.63
N TYR A 90 -18.90 18.91 37.74
CA TYR A 90 -17.85 19.85 37.31
C TYR A 90 -16.53 19.64 38.04
N GLU A 91 -16.53 19.02 39.21
CA GLU A 91 -15.32 18.65 39.95
C GLU A 91 -14.42 17.66 39.20
N LEU A 92 -14.96 16.92 38.22
CA LEU A 92 -14.20 15.98 37.39
C LEU A 92 -13.91 16.52 35.98
N LEU A 93 -14.44 17.69 35.64
CA LEU A 93 -14.44 18.17 34.26
C LEU A 93 -13.03 18.52 33.76
N GLU A 94 -12.22 19.17 34.60
CA GLU A 94 -10.85 19.55 34.27
C GLU A 94 -9.99 18.33 33.92
N GLY A 95 -10.01 17.29 34.77
CA GLY A 95 -9.24 16.07 34.51
C GLY A 95 -9.67 15.31 33.26
N GLU A 96 -10.97 15.24 32.96
CA GLU A 96 -11.46 14.55 31.76
C GLU A 96 -11.18 15.36 30.47
N ILE A 97 -11.14 16.70 30.56
CA ILE A 97 -10.70 17.56 29.46
C ILE A 97 -9.19 17.40 29.24
N ASP A 98 -8.38 17.36 30.30
CA ASP A 98 -6.94 17.15 30.20
C ASP A 98 -6.60 15.79 29.57
N GLU A 99 -7.30 14.72 29.98
CA GLU A 99 -7.18 13.40 29.34
C GLU A 99 -7.57 13.46 27.86
N LEU A 100 -8.69 14.11 27.51
CA LEU A 100 -9.09 14.28 26.12
C LEU A 100 -8.03 15.05 25.31
N MET A 101 -7.49 16.14 25.86
CA MET A 101 -6.46 16.95 25.19
C MET A 101 -5.17 16.15 24.95
N LYS A 102 -4.76 15.32 25.91
CA LYS A 102 -3.61 14.43 25.76
C LYS A 102 -3.79 13.46 24.59
N GLU A 103 -4.97 12.85 24.47
CA GLU A 103 -5.26 11.86 23.43
C GLU A 103 -5.40 12.49 22.05
N ILE A 104 -5.95 13.71 21.97
CA ILE A 104 -5.94 14.50 20.74
C ILE A 104 -4.51 14.81 20.31
N ALA A 105 -3.62 15.15 21.25
CA ALA A 105 -2.21 15.38 20.96
C ALA A 105 -1.49 14.12 20.46
N GLU A 106 -1.71 12.97 21.11
CA GLU A 106 -1.15 11.68 20.66
C GLU A 106 -1.65 11.30 19.25
N LEU A 107 -2.94 11.52 18.95
CA LEU A 107 -3.49 11.30 17.62
C LEU A 107 -2.84 12.24 16.58
N ALA A 108 -2.62 13.50 16.91
CA ALA A 108 -1.97 14.44 16.01
C ALA A 108 -0.50 14.08 15.74
N ASP A 109 0.24 13.65 16.76
CA ASP A 109 1.60 13.13 16.61
C ASP A 109 1.65 11.92 15.67
N VAL A 110 0.70 10.96 15.84
CA VAL A 110 0.58 9.79 14.95
C VAL A 110 0.25 10.19 13.50
N LEU A 111 -0.54 11.26 13.31
CA LEU A 111 -0.92 11.78 12.00
C LEU A 111 0.10 12.77 11.41
N GLY A 112 1.12 13.19 12.17
CA GLY A 112 2.07 14.23 11.78
C GLY A 112 1.43 15.62 11.62
N LEU A 113 0.40 15.91 12.41
CA LEU A 113 -0.32 17.19 12.41
C LEU A 113 0.15 18.07 13.56
N GLU A 114 0.34 19.37 13.30
CA GLU A 114 0.52 20.36 14.36
C GLU A 114 -0.86 20.83 14.83
N ILE A 115 -1.20 20.64 16.11
CA ILE A 115 -2.42 21.21 16.68
C ILE A 115 -2.13 22.66 17.07
N GLU A 116 -2.79 23.60 16.40
CA GLU A 116 -2.80 25.00 16.86
C GLU A 116 -3.54 25.10 18.20
N GLU A 117 -2.94 25.79 19.19
CA GLU A 117 -3.63 26.10 20.44
C GLU A 117 -4.93 26.86 20.15
N LEU A 118 -6.02 26.47 20.83
CA LEU A 118 -7.28 27.18 20.77
C LEU A 118 -7.06 28.67 21.08
N PRO A 119 -7.56 29.60 20.25
CA PRO A 119 -7.31 31.01 20.45
C PRO A 119 -7.87 31.49 21.80
N LYS A 120 -6.98 31.97 22.69
CA LYS A 120 -7.31 32.41 24.06
C LYS A 120 -8.26 33.60 24.15
N HIS A 121 -8.59 34.21 23.01
CA HIS A 121 -9.58 35.30 22.89
C HIS A 121 -11.02 34.80 22.71
N LEU A 122 -11.23 33.48 22.63
CA LEU A 122 -12.56 32.91 22.55
C LEU A 122 -13.34 33.20 23.85
N PRO A 123 -14.65 33.50 23.74
CA PRO A 123 -15.45 34.02 24.85
C PRO A 123 -15.49 33.10 26.09
N PHE A 124 -15.18 31.81 25.92
CA PHE A 124 -15.09 30.81 26.99
C PHE A 124 -13.91 31.05 27.95
N TYR A 125 -12.78 31.59 27.45
CA TYR A 125 -11.59 31.90 28.25
C TYR A 125 -11.62 33.30 28.87
N THR A 126 -12.59 34.13 28.46
CA THR A 126 -12.81 35.48 28.99
C THR A 126 -13.89 35.53 30.08
N LEU A 127 -14.52 34.40 30.40
CA LEU A 127 -15.44 34.34 31.52
C LEU A 127 -14.63 34.58 32.80
N PRO A 128 -14.97 35.60 33.61
CA PRO A 128 -14.37 35.72 34.94
C PRO A 128 -14.68 34.43 35.69
N ALA A 129 -13.70 33.86 36.39
CA ALA A 129 -13.95 32.81 37.35
C ALA A 129 -15.03 33.34 38.28
N GLU A 130 -16.26 32.79 38.22
CA GLU A 130 -17.32 33.19 39.13
C GLU A 130 -16.74 33.07 40.55
N GLU A 131 -16.70 34.19 41.27
CA GLU A 131 -16.39 34.19 42.69
C GLU A 131 -17.37 33.20 43.32
N ILE A 132 -16.84 32.08 43.81
CA ILE A 132 -17.58 31.20 44.70
C ILE A 132 -17.79 32.02 45.96
N VAL A 133 -18.94 32.69 46.05
CA VAL A 133 -19.38 33.36 47.26
C VAL A 133 -19.86 32.26 48.23
N ASP A 134 -19.18 32.16 49.36
CA ASP A 134 -19.51 31.27 50.50
C ASP A 134 -21.00 31.36 50.92
#